data_AF-A0A1M7M8J8-F1
#
_entry.id   AF-A0A1M7M8J8-F1
#
_cell.length_a   1.000
_cell.length_b   1.000
_cell.length_c   1.000
_cell.angle_alpha   90.00
_cell.angle_beta   90.00
_cell.angle_gamma   90.00
#
_symmetry.space_group_name_H-M   'P 1'
#
loop_
_entity.id
_entity.type
_entity.pdbx_description
1 polymer ?
#
loop_
_entity_poly.entity_id
_entity_poly.type
_entity_poly.pdbx_seq_one_letter_code
_entity_poly.pdbx_strand_id
1 'polypeptide(L)'
;MRTVKFFTSPLILTVVIYLLLIQNLILKGSFEVYRFSEYEYIYKYGTYISKVCVYIGLLLSLASPLIIWLQTKNNFKKFKVILAIAFLPAFYHVLLFILSKFN
;
A
#
# COMPACT_ATOMS: atom_id res chain seq x y z
N MET A 1 -1.74 15.40 -20.53
CA MET A 1 -0.60 14.45 -20.63
C MET A 1 0.49 14.64 -19.56
N ARG A 2 0.86 15.88 -19.19
CA ARG A 2 1.92 16.16 -18.19
C ARG A 2 1.54 15.74 -16.76
N THR A 3 0.28 15.94 -16.37
CA THR A 3 -0.28 15.55 -15.06
C THR A 3 -0.30 14.04 -14.88
N VAL A 4 -0.75 13.29 -15.89
CA VAL A 4 -0.77 11.81 -15.85
C VAL A 4 0.63 11.25 -15.62
N LYS A 5 1.64 11.76 -16.33
CA LYS A 5 3.06 11.35 -16.13
C LYS A 5 3.57 11.66 -14.72
N PHE A 6 3.07 12.71 -14.07
CA PHE A 6 3.45 13.05 -12.70
C PHE A 6 2.85 12.04 -11.71
N PHE A 7 1.53 11.81 -11.77
CA PHE A 7 0.86 10.81 -10.93
C PHE A 7 1.38 9.38 -11.14
N THR A 8 1.92 9.08 -12.32
CA THR A 8 2.55 7.80 -12.64
C THR A 8 4.06 7.80 -12.45
N SER A 9 4.65 8.70 -11.68
CA SER A 9 6.10 8.60 -11.40
C SER A 9 6.38 7.48 -10.38
N PRO A 10 7.51 6.76 -10.49
CA PRO A 10 7.87 5.71 -9.53
C PRO A 10 7.90 6.19 -8.08
N LEU A 11 8.30 7.44 -7.87
CA LEU A 11 8.33 8.07 -6.55
C LEU A 11 6.91 8.27 -6.01
N ILE A 12 6.00 8.82 -6.81
CA ILE A 12 4.60 9.02 -6.39
C ILE A 12 3.89 7.70 -6.15
N LEU A 13 4.12 6.69 -6.99
CA LEU A 13 3.62 5.34 -6.76
C LEU A 13 4.06 4.81 -5.39
N THR A 14 5.33 5.00 -5.04
CA THR A 14 5.87 4.57 -3.74
C THR A 14 5.18 5.32 -2.60
N VAL A 15 5.05 6.64 -2.70
CA VAL A 15 4.34 7.45 -1.69
C VAL A 15 2.90 6.97 -1.50
N VAL A 16 2.17 6.71 -2.59
CA VAL A 16 0.78 6.22 -2.55
C VAL A 16 0.70 4.86 -1.86
N ILE A 17 1.59 3.92 -2.18
CA ILE A 17 1.66 2.61 -1.51
C ILE A 17 1.79 2.80 0.00
N TYR A 18 2.76 3.60 0.45
CA TYR A 18 2.99 3.79 1.89
C TYR A 18 1.86 4.55 2.58
N LEU A 19 1.22 5.53 1.93
CA LEU A 19 0.05 6.20 2.49
C LEU A 19 -1.13 5.23 2.70
N LEU A 20 -1.38 4.35 1.73
CA LEU A 20 -2.44 3.33 1.83
C LEU A 20 -2.16 2.30 2.94
N LEU A 21 -0.90 2.01 3.23
CA LEU A 21 -0.50 1.10 4.30
C LEU A 21 -0.56 1.78 5.67
N ILE A 22 0.04 2.97 5.80
CA ILE A 22 0.23 3.64 7.09
C ILE A 22 -1.08 4.19 7.67
N GLN A 23 -2.05 4.56 6.80
CA GLN A 23 -3.35 5.07 7.24
C GLN A 23 -4.07 4.10 8.18
N ASN A 24 -3.88 2.78 8.02
CA ASN A 24 -4.52 1.79 8.87
C ASN A 24 -4.02 1.83 10.32
N LEU A 25 -2.78 2.26 10.56
CA LEU A 25 -2.28 2.44 11.94
C LEU A 25 -2.98 3.61 12.64
N ILE A 26 -3.20 4.70 11.90
CA ILE A 26 -3.82 5.92 12.44
C ILE A 26 -5.33 5.72 12.58
N LEU A 27 -5.99 5.29 11.52
CA LEU A 27 -7.45 5.19 11.45
C LEU A 27 -8.00 4.09 12.35
N LYS A 28 -7.26 2.98 12.57
CA LYS A 28 -7.69 1.95 13.51
C LYS A 28 -7.89 2.50 14.92
N GLY A 29 -6.97 3.32 15.41
CA GLY A 29 -7.10 3.97 16.72
C GLY A 29 -8.22 5.01 16.74
N SER A 30 -8.35 5.81 15.68
CA SER A 30 -9.45 6.79 15.57
C SER A 30 -10.84 6.14 15.56
N PHE A 31 -10.97 4.97 14.94
CA PHE A 31 -12.24 4.26 14.85
C PHE A 31 -12.63 3.53 16.13
N GLU A 32 -11.66 3.10 16.96
CA GLU A 32 -11.93 2.37 18.20
C GLU A 32 -12.83 3.15 19.17
N VAL A 33 -12.77 4.49 19.16
CA VAL A 33 -13.63 5.35 19.96
C VAL A 33 -15.12 5.12 19.68
N TYR A 34 -15.47 4.71 18.46
CA TYR A 34 -16.85 4.46 18.04
C TYR A 34 -17.31 3.03 18.28
N ARG A 35 -16.46 2.14 18.82
CA ARG A 35 -16.77 0.70 18.94
C ARG A 35 -18.00 0.40 19.81
N PHE A 36 -18.22 1.20 20.85
CA PHE A 36 -19.35 1.03 21.79
C PHE A 36 -20.24 2.27 21.84
N SER A 37 -20.33 3.02 20.73
CA SER A 37 -21.19 4.20 20.63
C SER A 37 -22.35 3.94 19.68
N GLU A 38 -23.32 4.85 19.67
CA GLU A 38 -24.44 4.87 18.71
C GLU A 38 -23.96 4.94 17.25
N TYR A 39 -22.69 5.30 17.05
CA TYR A 39 -22.03 5.39 15.75
C TYR A 39 -21.15 4.17 15.45
N GLU A 40 -21.49 2.98 15.97
CA GLU A 40 -20.76 1.72 15.71
C GLU A 40 -20.52 1.47 14.21
N TYR A 41 -21.43 1.93 13.35
CA TYR A 41 -21.27 1.84 11.90
C TYR A 41 -19.98 2.53 11.39
N ILE A 42 -19.54 3.62 12.02
CA ILE A 42 -18.28 4.30 11.69
C ILE A 42 -17.09 3.38 11.99
N TYR A 43 -17.11 2.70 13.14
CA TYR A 43 -16.10 1.71 13.49
C TYR A 43 -16.08 0.56 12.48
N LYS A 44 -17.24 -0.01 12.17
CA LYS A 44 -17.38 -1.19 11.30
C LYS A 44 -16.97 -0.89 9.86
N TYR A 45 -17.56 0.14 9.25
CA TYR A 45 -17.29 0.51 7.86
C TYR A 45 -15.93 1.18 7.70
N GLY A 46 -15.54 2.06 8.62
CA GLY A 46 -14.23 2.71 8.61
C GLY A 46 -13.10 1.68 8.68
N THR A 47 -13.19 0.71 9.59
CA THR A 47 -12.21 -0.36 9.71
C THR A 47 -12.18 -1.25 8.47
N TYR A 48 -13.34 -1.55 7.88
CA TYR A 48 -13.41 -2.32 6.63
C TYR A 48 -12.74 -1.59 5.45
N ILE A 49 -13.07 -0.31 5.24
CA ILE A 49 -12.47 0.52 4.20
C ILE A 49 -10.96 0.62 4.40
N SER A 50 -10.51 0.85 5.63
CA SER A 50 -9.09 0.93 5.95
C SER A 50 -8.35 -0.37 5.63
N LYS A 51 -8.93 -1.53 5.93
CA LYS A 51 -8.40 -2.84 5.53
C LYS A 51 -8.32 -3.01 4.01
N VAL A 52 -9.37 -2.63 3.29
CA VAL A 52 -9.39 -2.68 1.81
C VAL A 52 -8.26 -1.82 1.23
N CYS A 53 -8.05 -0.61 1.75
CA CYS A 53 -6.94 0.25 1.35
C CYS A 53 -5.56 -0.42 1.56
N VAL A 54 -5.37 -1.13 2.68
CA VAL A 54 -4.12 -1.90 2.91
C VAL A 54 -3.93 -2.98 1.84
N TYR A 55 -4.97 -3.75 1.53
CA TYR A 55 -4.89 -4.78 0.48
C TYR A 55 -4.58 -4.18 -0.90
N ILE A 56 -5.18 -3.04 -1.24
CA ILE A 56 -4.85 -2.30 -2.47
C ILE A 56 -3.39 -1.85 -2.45
N GLY A 57 -2.90 -1.33 -1.32
CA GLY A 57 -1.49 -0.93 -1.14
C GLY A 57 -0.53 -2.11 -1.33
N LEU A 58 -0.85 -3.28 -0.79
CA LEU A 58 -0.07 -4.51 -0.96
C LEU A 58 -0.08 -5.02 -2.40
N LEU A 59 -1.23 -5.01 -3.08
CA LEU A 59 -1.34 -5.37 -4.49
C LEU A 59 -0.51 -4.42 -5.37
N LEU A 60 -0.57 -3.12 -5.10
CA LEU A 60 0.26 -2.11 -5.78
C LEU A 60 1.75 -2.31 -5.50
N SER A 61 2.11 -2.64 -4.26
CA SER A 61 3.49 -2.97 -3.87
C SER A 61 4.01 -4.17 -4.64
N LEU A 62 3.23 -5.24 -4.75
CA LEU A 62 3.56 -6.44 -5.52
C LEU A 62 3.66 -6.15 -7.03
N ALA A 63 2.77 -5.31 -7.56
CA ALA A 63 2.76 -4.91 -8.97
C ALA A 63 3.80 -3.82 -9.31
N SER A 64 4.41 -3.17 -8.31
CA SER A 64 5.34 -2.05 -8.51
C SER A 64 6.52 -2.35 -9.44
N PRO A 65 7.13 -3.55 -9.50
CA PRO A 65 8.17 -3.87 -10.47
C PRO A 65 7.70 -3.79 -11.91
N LEU A 66 6.51 -4.32 -12.17
CA LEU A 66 5.92 -4.33 -13.51
C LEU A 66 5.46 -2.93 -13.91
N ILE A 67 4.83 -2.19 -13.00
CA ILE A 67 4.38 -0.82 -13.23
C ILE A 67 5.58 0.10 -13.54
N ILE A 68 6.63 0.08 -12.70
CA ILE A 68 7.82 0.91 -12.89
C ILE A 68 8.55 0.51 -14.17
N TRP A 69 8.62 -0.77 -14.50
CA TRP A 69 9.23 -1.26 -15.74
C TRP A 69 8.50 -0.73 -16.98
N LEU A 70 7.17 -0.83 -17.02
CA LEU A 70 6.36 -0.33 -18.13
C LEU A 70 6.50 1.19 -18.32
N GLN A 71 6.64 1.95 -17.22
CA GLN A 71 6.79 3.40 -17.25
C GLN A 71 8.19 3.86 -17.67
N THR A 72 9.23 3.15 -17.23
CA THR A 72 10.60 3.64 -17.33
C THR A 72 11.46 2.89 -18.36
N LYS A 73 11.00 1.75 -18.90
CA LYS A 73 11.64 0.90 -19.93
C LYS A 73 13.17 1.05 -20.02
N ASN A 74 13.67 1.99 -20.83
CA ASN A 74 15.09 2.22 -21.08
C ASN A 74 15.90 2.74 -19.87
N ASN A 75 15.24 3.37 -18.90
CA ASN A 75 15.83 3.95 -17.69
C ASN A 75 15.55 3.14 -16.41
N PHE A 76 15.00 1.92 -16.52
CA PHE A 76 14.59 1.11 -15.35
C PHE A 76 15.69 0.95 -14.30
N LYS A 77 16.96 0.78 -14.74
CA LYS A 77 18.11 0.64 -13.85
C LYS A 77 18.32 1.83 -12.90
N LYS A 78 17.83 3.03 -13.25
CA LYS A 78 17.91 4.23 -12.41
C LYS A 78 16.96 4.18 -11.22
N PHE A 79 15.89 3.38 -11.29
CA PHE A 79 14.83 3.31 -10.28
C PHE A 79 14.95 2.10 -9.35
N LYS A 80 16.06 1.35 -9.37
CA LYS A 80 16.23 0.13 -8.57
C LYS A 80 16.00 0.33 -7.06
N VAL A 81 16.46 1.46 -6.51
CA VAL A 81 16.29 1.78 -5.08
C VAL A 81 14.82 2.02 -4.76
N ILE A 82 14.16 2.87 -5.55
CA ILE A 82 12.74 3.17 -5.40
C ILE A 82 11.89 1.90 -5.56
N LEU A 83 12.25 1.06 -6.52
CA LEU A 83 11.62 -0.23 -6.73
C LEU A 83 11.72 -1.14 -5.50
N ALA A 84 12.92 -1.27 -4.93
CA ALA A 84 13.13 -2.10 -3.73
C ALA A 84 12.29 -1.59 -2.56
N ILE A 85 12.21 -0.27 -2.37
CA ILE A 85 11.39 0.37 -1.33
C ILE A 85 9.90 0.11 -1.60
N ALA A 86 9.42 0.31 -2.82
CA ALA A 86 8.03 0.09 -3.19
C ALA A 86 7.58 -1.37 -3.03
N PHE A 87 8.49 -2.32 -3.26
CA PHE A 87 8.22 -3.77 -3.18
C PHE A 87 8.33 -4.34 -1.75
N LEU A 88 9.06 -3.66 -0.85
CA LEU A 88 9.34 -4.13 0.50
C LEU A 88 8.08 -4.55 1.30
N PRO A 89 6.96 -3.81 1.28
CA PRO A 89 5.75 -4.22 2.01
C PRO A 89 5.16 -5.55 1.54
N ALA A 90 5.04 -5.75 0.23
CA ALA A 90 4.55 -7.01 -0.33
C ALA A 90 5.49 -8.17 0.01
N PHE A 91 6.81 -7.96 -0.11
CA PHE A 91 7.80 -8.97 0.25
C PHE A 91 7.68 -9.40 1.72
N TYR A 92 7.59 -8.43 2.63
CA TYR A 92 7.40 -8.69 4.06
C TYR A 92 6.12 -9.47 4.33
N HIS A 93 5.00 -9.09 3.70
CA HIS A 93 3.73 -9.78 3.89
C HIS A 93 3.74 -11.23 3.34
N VAL A 94 4.38 -11.46 2.19
CA VAL A 94 4.55 -12.81 1.64
C VAL A 94 5.42 -13.67 2.57
N LEU A 95 6.50 -13.10 3.11
CA LEU A 95 7.39 -13.80 4.03
C LEU A 95 6.66 -14.20 5.32
N LEU A 96 5.86 -13.30 5.90
CA LEU A 96 5.01 -13.61 7.04
C LEU A 96 3.99 -14.71 6.74
N PHE A 97 3.35 -14.67 5.57
CA PHE A 97 2.39 -15.71 5.17
C PHE A 97 3.05 -17.09 5.08
N ILE A 98 4.24 -17.16 4.50
CA ILE A 98 5.03 -18.38 4.40
C ILE A 98 5.39 -18.88 5.80
N LEU A 99 5.93 -18.03 6.67
CA LEU A 99 6.31 -18.41 8.03
C LEU A 99 5.11 -18.89 8.85
N SER A 100 3.95 -18.25 8.71
CA SER A 100 2.70 -18.65 9.37
C SER A 100 2.18 -20.03 8.93
N LYS A 101 2.67 -20.59 7.82
CA LYS A 101 2.32 -21.93 7.35
C LYS A 101 3.24 -23.02 7.91
N PHE A 102 4.42 -22.63 8.40
CA PHE A 102 5.43 -23.54 8.96
C PHE A 102 5.39 -23.59 10.49
N ASN A 103 4.53 -22.79 11.11
CA ASN A 103 4.28 -22.74 12.56
C ASN A 103 2.87 -23.24 12.84
#